data_AF-A0A7Y3J2J3-F1
#
_entry.id   AF-A0A7Y3J2J3-F1
#
_cell.length_a   1.000
_cell.length_b   1.000
_cell.length_c   1.000
_cell.angle_alpha   90.00
_cell.angle_beta   90.00
_cell.angle_gamma   90.00
#
_symmetry.space_group_name_H-M   'P 1'
#
loop_
_entity.id
_entity.type
_entity.pdbx_description
1 polymer ?
#
loop_
_entity_poly.entity_id
_entity_poly.type
_entity_poly.pdbx_seq_one_letter_code
_entity_poly.pdbx_strand_id
1 'polypeptide(L)'
;MKIALAQFNPKVGDFSGNSTQLLALAQNAAQQGVRLLVFPEMSLCGYPPLDLLSFPAFLRQSEKALNYVAQNLPSGLATVVGSVAGAPQGSEKTLMNVAFVLLNGQIVFQQAKRLLPTYDVFDERRYFAPGQNSVPFELDGLKLGIAICEDLWWEVSRDLGTPYAQNPVEDLVNAGVDLILSPSASPYHVGKAPLRHDILQSIAQNFRVPVAYVNQVGGNDSLIFDGNSLVTDAQGRLVAQGASFAPDLVVWETTAPVKPLPLRTVSPWGELRQALALGIRDYAQKSGFTHLHLGLSGGIDSAVVAVLAVDALGADNGTCFGMPSRYSSSGSIADAEALARNLGVSFQLIPIEGPFNAFLAALAPVFQGTTPGVAEENLQARIRGTYLMAYSNKFSSLLLTTGNKSELSVGYCTLYGDMAGGLGAIGDLLKTEVYALAREMNAERELIPTATLTKPPSAELRPDQTDQDSLPPYDDLDRLLQGYIVRHESVSDLVQHGEAIDLAERVLKLTASAEYKRWQAPPVLKVSPVSFGIGRRLPLVRSLFELDHRVAFRPGRA
;
A
#
# COMPACT_ATOMS: atom_id res chain seq x y z
N MET A 1 -31.39 11.90 12.14
CA MET A 1 -30.15 12.15 12.94
C MET A 1 -29.04 12.60 11.99
N LYS A 2 -28.26 13.63 12.35
CA LYS A 2 -27.10 14.09 11.56
C LYS A 2 -25.83 13.35 11.99
N ILE A 3 -25.17 12.69 11.06
CA ILE A 3 -24.01 11.83 11.30
C ILE A 3 -22.85 12.33 10.44
N ALA A 4 -21.62 12.22 10.95
CA ALA A 4 -20.41 12.53 10.21
C ALA A 4 -19.43 11.36 10.21
N LEU A 5 -18.80 11.11 9.06
CA LEU A 5 -17.66 10.21 8.90
C LEU A 5 -16.38 11.04 8.90
N ALA A 6 -15.53 10.84 9.89
CA ALA A 6 -14.21 11.48 9.96
C ALA A 6 -13.19 10.64 9.21
N GLN A 7 -12.96 10.95 7.94
CA GLN A 7 -11.91 10.33 7.17
C GLN A 7 -10.55 10.89 7.60
N PHE A 8 -9.84 10.09 8.38
CA PHE A 8 -8.74 10.55 9.24
C PHE A 8 -7.40 9.90 8.85
N ASN A 9 -6.29 10.65 9.01
CA ASN A 9 -4.92 10.19 8.76
C ASN A 9 -4.11 10.05 10.06
N PRO A 10 -4.26 8.92 10.79
CA PRO A 10 -3.50 8.67 12.01
C PRO A 10 -2.02 8.45 11.72
N LYS A 11 -1.21 8.73 12.74
CA LYS A 11 0.16 8.22 12.85
C LYS A 11 0.20 7.09 13.87
N VAL A 12 0.73 5.93 13.49
CA VAL A 12 0.87 4.77 14.38
C VAL A 12 1.67 5.14 15.63
N GLY A 13 1.09 4.88 16.81
CA GLY A 13 1.69 5.12 18.12
C GLY A 13 1.68 6.58 18.60
N ASP A 14 1.27 7.56 17.78
CA ASP A 14 1.19 8.96 18.19
C ASP A 14 -0.15 9.28 18.87
N PHE A 15 -0.36 8.71 20.05
CA PHE A 15 -1.61 8.89 20.81
C PHE A 15 -1.95 10.36 21.07
N SER A 16 -0.96 11.21 21.32
CA SER A 16 -1.19 12.63 21.61
C SER A 16 -1.59 13.40 20.34
N GLY A 17 -0.85 13.21 19.25
CA GLY A 17 -1.16 13.84 17.96
C GLY A 17 -2.50 13.38 17.42
N ASN A 18 -2.78 12.08 17.48
CA ASN A 18 -4.06 11.52 17.05
C ASN A 18 -5.23 12.04 17.90
N SER A 19 -5.09 12.09 19.24
CA SER A 19 -6.12 12.65 20.13
C SER A 19 -6.41 14.12 19.81
N THR A 20 -5.37 14.92 19.54
CA THR A 20 -5.51 16.34 19.21
C THR A 20 -6.31 16.53 17.91
N GLN A 21 -5.98 15.79 16.86
CA GLN A 21 -6.67 15.87 15.58
C GLN A 21 -8.12 15.36 15.68
N LEU A 22 -8.35 14.27 16.41
CA LEU A 22 -9.67 13.71 16.67
C LEU A 22 -10.57 14.74 17.37
N LEU A 23 -10.09 15.37 18.43
CA LEU A 23 -10.84 16.40 19.17
C LEU A 23 -11.13 17.64 18.31
N ALA A 24 -10.20 18.04 17.44
CA ALA A 24 -10.43 19.14 16.50
C ALA A 24 -11.55 18.82 15.48
N LEU A 25 -11.55 17.59 14.93
CA LEU A 25 -12.62 17.11 14.06
C LEU A 25 -13.96 17.00 14.80
N ALA A 26 -13.95 16.55 16.06
CA ALA A 26 -15.14 16.51 16.91
C ALA A 26 -15.72 17.90 17.17
N GLN A 27 -14.86 18.89 17.42
CA GLN A 27 -15.28 20.28 17.60
C GLN A 27 -15.93 20.84 16.31
N ASN A 28 -15.34 20.56 15.15
CA ASN A 28 -15.90 20.95 13.86
C ASN A 28 -17.27 20.27 13.62
N ALA A 29 -17.36 18.96 13.83
CA ALA A 29 -18.61 18.22 13.69
C ALA A 29 -19.72 18.77 14.62
N ALA A 30 -19.40 19.07 15.87
CA ALA A 30 -20.34 19.66 16.82
C ALA A 30 -20.85 21.04 16.36
N GLN A 31 -19.97 21.89 15.81
CA GLN A 31 -20.37 23.19 15.22
C GLN A 31 -21.33 23.04 14.03
N GLN A 32 -21.25 21.91 13.31
CA GLN A 32 -22.19 21.58 12.24
C GLN A 32 -23.49 20.93 12.72
N GLY A 33 -23.70 20.80 14.03
CA GLY A 33 -24.88 20.14 14.62
C GLY A 33 -24.90 18.63 14.42
N VAL A 34 -23.73 18.01 14.21
CA VAL A 34 -23.61 16.56 14.14
C VAL A 34 -23.95 15.95 15.50
N ARG A 35 -24.72 14.86 15.48
CA ARG A 35 -25.10 14.12 16.68
C ARG A 35 -24.22 12.91 16.94
N LEU A 36 -23.74 12.29 15.86
CA LEU A 36 -22.84 11.13 15.89
C LEU A 36 -21.67 11.33 14.95
N LEU A 37 -20.45 11.20 15.46
CA LEU A 37 -19.21 11.24 14.70
C LEU A 37 -18.57 9.85 14.69
N VAL A 38 -18.13 9.36 13.53
CA VAL A 38 -17.54 8.02 13.39
C VAL A 38 -16.13 8.14 12.83
N PHE A 39 -15.13 7.65 13.56
CA PHE A 39 -13.74 7.56 13.13
C PHE A 39 -13.41 6.17 12.57
N PRO A 40 -12.29 6.03 11.83
CA PRO A 40 -11.81 4.77 11.30
C PRO A 40 -11.43 3.75 12.38
N GLU A 41 -11.23 2.51 11.93
CA GLU A 41 -10.63 1.44 12.72
C GLU A 41 -9.28 1.89 13.31
N MET A 42 -9.06 1.58 14.60
CA MET A 42 -7.83 1.94 15.32
C MET A 42 -7.39 3.42 15.20
N SER A 43 -8.29 4.34 14.86
CA SER A 43 -8.01 5.77 14.68
C SER A 43 -7.17 6.41 15.81
N LEU A 44 -7.37 6.00 17.08
CA LEU A 44 -6.65 6.61 18.20
C LEU A 44 -5.17 6.21 18.25
N CYS A 45 -4.86 4.95 17.90
CA CYS A 45 -3.51 4.40 17.96
C CYS A 45 -2.83 4.28 16.59
N GLY A 46 -3.57 4.46 15.50
CA GLY A 46 -3.15 4.24 14.11
C GLY A 46 -3.12 2.76 13.71
N TYR A 47 -3.18 2.53 12.39
CA TYR A 47 -3.17 1.19 11.79
C TYR A 47 -2.13 1.07 10.65
N PRO A 48 -1.42 -0.08 10.53
CA PRO A 48 -1.34 -1.18 11.49
C PRO A 48 -0.22 -0.95 12.54
N PRO A 49 -0.46 -1.18 13.84
CA PRO A 49 0.57 -1.02 14.87
C PRO A 49 1.56 -2.20 14.98
N LEU A 50 1.27 -3.34 14.33
CA LEU A 50 2.12 -4.54 14.31
C LEU A 50 2.53 -4.98 15.75
N ASP A 51 3.78 -5.39 15.94
CA ASP A 51 4.28 -5.89 17.22
C ASP A 51 4.32 -4.83 18.34
N LEU A 52 4.02 -3.54 18.08
CA LEU A 52 3.76 -2.57 19.15
C LEU A 52 2.63 -3.03 20.08
N LEU A 53 1.70 -3.83 19.56
CA LEU A 53 0.63 -4.48 20.32
C LEU A 53 1.15 -5.46 21.38
N SER A 54 2.37 -6.00 21.23
CA SER A 54 2.97 -6.88 22.24
C SER A 54 3.53 -6.12 23.45
N PHE A 55 3.59 -4.78 23.41
CA PHE A 55 4.11 -3.98 24.50
C PHE A 55 2.98 -3.56 25.45
N PRO A 56 3.00 -3.94 26.74
CA PRO A 56 1.96 -3.53 27.71
C PRO A 56 1.81 -2.02 27.85
N ALA A 57 2.87 -1.26 27.56
CA ALA A 57 2.81 0.20 27.55
C ALA A 57 1.89 0.76 26.46
N PHE A 58 1.77 0.07 25.31
CA PHE A 58 0.90 0.50 24.21
C PHE A 58 -0.57 0.46 24.63
N LEU A 59 -1.01 -0.62 25.28
CA LEU A 59 -2.36 -0.72 25.84
C LEU A 59 -2.61 0.37 26.90
N ARG A 60 -1.68 0.59 27.83
CA ARG A 60 -1.82 1.65 28.84
C ARG A 60 -1.95 3.04 28.22
N GLN A 61 -1.23 3.31 27.12
CA GLN A 61 -1.36 4.59 26.43
C GLN A 61 -2.67 4.69 25.65
N SER A 62 -3.14 3.60 25.04
CA SER A 62 -4.48 3.51 24.44
C SER A 62 -5.57 3.87 25.45
N GLU A 63 -5.55 3.25 26.64
CA GLU A 63 -6.53 3.51 27.70
C GLU A 63 -6.47 4.96 28.20
N LYS A 64 -5.26 5.50 28.41
CA LYS A 64 -5.08 6.90 28.82
C LYS A 64 -5.60 7.88 27.77
N ALA A 65 -5.25 7.66 26.50
CA ALA A 65 -5.69 8.50 25.40
C ALA A 65 -7.21 8.43 25.21
N LEU A 66 -7.81 7.24 25.35
CA LEU A 66 -9.25 7.05 25.24
C LEU A 66 -10.00 7.81 26.34
N ASN A 67 -9.53 7.73 27.58
CA ASN A 67 -10.09 8.49 28.70
C ASN A 67 -9.93 10.00 28.48
N TYR A 68 -8.77 10.45 28.01
CA TYR A 68 -8.53 11.85 27.68
C TYR A 68 -9.50 12.35 26.60
N VAL A 69 -9.65 11.61 25.50
CA VAL A 69 -10.59 11.97 24.42
C VAL A 69 -12.01 12.00 24.96
N ALA A 70 -12.46 10.97 25.69
CA ALA A 70 -13.82 10.91 26.24
C ALA A 70 -14.17 12.16 27.06
N GLN A 71 -13.25 12.61 27.91
CA GLN A 71 -13.42 13.78 28.79
C GLN A 71 -13.43 15.14 28.07
N ASN A 72 -12.82 15.22 26.87
CA ASN A 72 -12.62 16.48 26.15
C ASN A 72 -13.51 16.61 24.90
N LEU A 73 -14.36 15.62 24.61
CA LEU A 73 -15.32 15.70 23.52
C LEU A 73 -16.42 16.75 23.79
N PRO A 74 -16.96 17.41 22.76
CA PRO A 74 -18.12 18.29 22.89
C PRO A 74 -19.31 17.57 23.54
N SER A 75 -19.98 18.23 24.49
CA SER A 75 -21.16 17.68 25.16
C SER A 75 -22.29 17.39 24.16
N GLY A 76 -22.94 16.24 24.31
CA GLY A 76 -24.03 15.80 23.42
C GLY A 76 -23.60 15.18 22.09
N LEU A 77 -22.30 15.22 21.74
CA LEU A 77 -21.79 14.52 20.55
C LEU A 77 -21.40 13.08 20.92
N ALA A 78 -22.12 12.09 20.37
CA ALA A 78 -21.65 10.71 20.45
C ALA A 78 -20.50 10.52 19.45
N THR A 79 -19.43 9.86 19.86
CA THR A 79 -18.25 9.66 18.99
C THR A 79 -17.80 8.21 19.02
N VAL A 80 -17.75 7.56 17.86
CA VAL A 80 -17.16 6.23 17.68
C VAL A 80 -15.66 6.39 17.42
N VAL A 81 -14.83 5.81 18.28
CA VAL A 81 -13.36 5.86 18.21
C VAL A 81 -12.79 4.44 18.17
N GLY A 82 -12.05 4.10 17.12
CA GLY A 82 -11.31 2.85 17.05
C GLY A 82 -10.02 2.89 17.88
N SER A 83 -9.78 1.87 18.72
CA SER A 83 -8.52 1.66 19.44
C SER A 83 -8.37 0.18 19.85
N VAL A 84 -7.44 -0.12 20.77
CA VAL A 84 -7.23 -1.46 21.33
C VAL A 84 -7.65 -1.55 22.78
N ALA A 85 -8.15 -2.72 23.19
CA ALA A 85 -8.57 -3.03 24.55
C ALA A 85 -7.96 -4.34 25.05
N GLY A 86 -7.92 -4.55 26.37
CA GLY A 86 -7.64 -5.87 26.94
C GLY A 86 -8.75 -6.87 26.63
N ALA A 87 -8.38 -8.09 26.27
CA ALA A 87 -9.32 -9.18 26.06
C ALA A 87 -9.80 -9.80 27.40
N PRO A 88 -10.99 -10.41 27.44
CA PRO A 88 -11.46 -11.13 28.63
C PRO A 88 -10.48 -12.21 29.10
N GLN A 89 -10.43 -12.45 30.41
CA GLN A 89 -9.61 -13.51 30.99
C GLN A 89 -9.97 -14.87 30.37
N GLY A 90 -8.94 -15.63 29.95
CA GLY A 90 -9.11 -16.93 29.29
C GLY A 90 -9.21 -16.86 27.76
N SER A 91 -9.19 -15.66 27.15
CA SER A 91 -9.09 -15.50 25.70
C SER A 91 -7.74 -16.00 25.16
N GLU A 92 -7.71 -16.45 23.90
CA GLU A 92 -6.49 -16.94 23.22
C GLU A 92 -5.41 -15.86 23.06
N LYS A 93 -5.83 -14.59 23.05
CA LYS A 93 -4.98 -13.40 22.96
C LYS A 93 -5.39 -12.40 24.03
N THR A 94 -4.46 -11.53 24.38
CA THR A 94 -4.62 -10.57 25.47
C THR A 94 -5.25 -9.25 25.03
N LEU A 95 -5.41 -9.02 23.73
CA LEU A 95 -5.94 -7.78 23.18
C LEU A 95 -7.13 -8.03 22.26
N MET A 96 -7.95 -7.00 22.07
CA MET A 96 -9.00 -6.93 21.05
C MET A 96 -8.87 -5.62 20.27
N ASN A 97 -9.27 -5.65 19.00
CA ASN A 97 -9.50 -4.48 18.17
C ASN A 97 -10.94 -3.99 18.42
N VAL A 98 -11.11 -2.76 18.91
CA VAL A 98 -12.38 -2.29 19.49
C VAL A 98 -12.75 -0.91 18.96
N ALA A 99 -14.02 -0.76 18.60
CA ALA A 99 -14.67 0.53 18.41
C ALA A 99 -15.42 0.91 19.69
N PHE A 100 -15.04 2.03 20.29
CA PHE A 100 -15.65 2.57 21.51
C PHE A 100 -16.62 3.69 21.15
N VAL A 101 -17.79 3.72 21.79
CA VAL A 101 -18.73 4.85 21.70
C VAL A 101 -18.55 5.71 22.95
N LEU A 102 -18.15 6.94 22.72
CA LEU A 102 -17.92 7.95 23.75
C LEU A 102 -19.07 8.94 23.75
N LEU A 103 -19.60 9.26 24.92
CA LEU A 103 -20.65 10.27 25.08
C LEU A 103 -20.55 10.90 26.48
N ASN A 104 -20.54 12.23 26.54
CA ASN A 104 -20.57 13.01 27.78
C ASN A 104 -19.52 12.58 28.82
N GLY A 105 -18.26 12.39 28.40
CA GLY A 105 -17.18 12.02 29.32
C GLY A 105 -17.02 10.53 29.58
N GLN A 106 -17.87 9.67 29.00
CA GLN A 106 -17.93 8.24 29.33
C GLN A 106 -17.86 7.35 28.09
N ILE A 107 -17.32 6.14 28.27
CA ILE A 107 -17.49 5.04 27.32
C ILE A 107 -18.88 4.45 27.59
N VAL A 108 -19.82 4.63 26.67
CA VAL A 108 -21.21 4.16 26.81
C VAL A 108 -21.46 2.84 26.09
N PHE A 109 -20.61 2.48 25.14
CA PHE A 109 -20.68 1.21 24.41
C PHE A 109 -19.31 0.82 23.84
N GLN A 110 -19.10 -0.46 23.56
CA GLN A 110 -17.93 -0.96 22.85
C GLN A 110 -18.29 -2.17 21.99
N GLN A 111 -17.69 -2.27 20.81
CA GLN A 111 -17.78 -3.44 19.93
C GLN A 111 -16.38 -3.91 19.56
N ALA A 112 -16.09 -5.18 19.82
CA ALA A 112 -14.85 -5.81 19.37
C ALA A 112 -15.04 -6.42 17.97
N LYS A 113 -14.03 -6.29 17.12
CA LYS A 113 -13.98 -6.88 15.76
C LYS A 113 -14.08 -8.41 15.86
N ARG A 114 -14.91 -9.03 15.03
CA ARG A 114 -15.20 -10.47 15.12
C ARG A 114 -14.44 -11.27 14.08
N LEU A 115 -14.41 -10.77 12.85
CA LEU A 115 -13.67 -11.39 11.74
C LEU A 115 -12.26 -10.80 11.71
N LEU A 116 -11.27 -11.62 12.01
CA LEU A 116 -9.86 -11.23 12.05
C LEU A 116 -9.15 -11.75 10.80
N PRO A 117 -8.76 -10.87 9.85
CA PRO A 117 -8.07 -11.29 8.63
C PRO A 117 -6.63 -11.75 8.91
N THR A 118 -6.21 -12.81 8.21
CA THR A 118 -4.86 -13.42 8.31
C THR A 118 -4.30 -13.77 6.92
N TYR A 119 -4.63 -12.96 5.93
CA TYR A 119 -4.22 -13.15 4.54
C TYR A 119 -3.67 -11.84 3.98
N ASP A 120 -2.90 -11.94 2.88
CA ASP A 120 -2.20 -10.80 2.25
C ASP A 120 -1.40 -10.01 3.30
N VAL A 121 -1.82 -8.78 3.61
CA VAL A 121 -1.11 -7.86 4.51
C VAL A 121 -1.54 -7.96 5.97
N PHE A 122 -2.55 -8.76 6.27
CA PHE A 122 -3.15 -8.86 7.59
C PHE A 122 -2.64 -10.07 8.37
N ASP A 123 -2.34 -9.86 9.66
CA ASP A 123 -1.96 -10.89 10.62
C ASP A 123 -2.75 -10.71 11.94
N GLU A 124 -4.03 -10.32 11.88
CA GLU A 124 -4.74 -9.87 13.09
C GLU A 124 -4.88 -10.93 14.18
N ARG A 125 -5.03 -12.22 13.82
CA ARG A 125 -5.02 -13.33 14.80
C ARG A 125 -3.67 -13.51 15.51
N ARG A 126 -2.58 -12.91 15.02
CA ARG A 126 -1.32 -12.84 15.77
C ARG A 126 -1.52 -12.06 17.06
N TYR A 127 -2.33 -11.00 17.01
CA TYR A 127 -2.42 -9.98 18.05
C TYR A 127 -3.73 -9.98 18.84
N PHE A 128 -4.86 -10.25 18.18
CA PHE A 128 -6.19 -10.00 18.73
C PHE A 128 -6.99 -11.29 18.95
N ALA A 129 -7.80 -11.28 20.00
CA ALA A 129 -8.89 -12.22 20.19
C ALA A 129 -10.14 -11.69 19.46
N PRO A 130 -10.95 -12.56 18.83
CA PRO A 130 -12.17 -12.13 18.17
C PRO A 130 -13.24 -11.75 19.19
N GLY A 131 -14.04 -10.74 18.85
CA GLY A 131 -15.28 -10.42 19.55
C GLY A 131 -16.27 -11.58 19.49
N GLN A 132 -17.10 -11.71 20.53
CA GLN A 132 -18.02 -12.85 20.67
C GLN A 132 -19.40 -12.60 20.07
N ASN A 133 -19.91 -11.37 20.20
CA ASN A 133 -21.27 -11.00 19.77
C ASN A 133 -21.24 -9.65 19.05
N SER A 134 -22.21 -9.44 18.16
CA SER A 134 -22.53 -8.11 17.62
C SER A 134 -23.90 -7.69 18.14
N VAL A 135 -23.96 -6.57 18.85
CA VAL A 135 -25.22 -6.01 19.36
C VAL A 135 -25.29 -4.52 19.03
N PRO A 136 -26.47 -3.97 18.70
CA PRO A 136 -26.62 -2.54 18.48
C PRO A 136 -26.63 -1.78 19.82
N PHE A 137 -26.22 -0.53 19.78
CA PHE A 137 -26.45 0.44 20.85
C PHE A 137 -27.55 1.42 20.43
N GLU A 138 -28.25 2.01 21.39
CA GLU A 138 -29.32 2.96 21.11
C GLU A 138 -28.82 4.41 21.24
N LEU A 139 -29.16 5.25 20.26
CA LEU A 139 -28.90 6.68 20.28
C LEU A 139 -30.10 7.42 19.68
N ASP A 140 -30.73 8.29 20.48
CA ASP A 140 -31.90 9.10 20.10
C ASP A 140 -33.02 8.27 19.40
N GLY A 141 -33.28 7.06 19.89
CA GLY A 141 -34.30 6.14 19.38
C GLY A 141 -33.90 5.32 18.15
N LEU A 142 -32.67 5.44 17.65
CA LEU A 142 -32.11 4.58 16.60
C LEU A 142 -31.20 3.51 17.19
N LYS A 143 -31.33 2.27 16.73
CA LYS A 143 -30.43 1.16 17.00
C LYS A 143 -29.29 1.15 16.01
N LEU A 144 -28.09 1.41 16.48
CA LEU A 144 -26.88 1.56 15.67
C LEU A 144 -25.95 0.36 15.89
N GLY A 145 -25.64 -0.36 14.82
CA GLY A 145 -24.73 -1.50 14.85
C GLY A 145 -23.32 -1.09 14.44
N ILE A 146 -22.30 -1.73 15.01
CA ILE A 146 -20.91 -1.53 14.58
C ILE A 146 -20.37 -2.84 14.01
N ALA A 147 -19.83 -2.81 12.79
CA ALA A 147 -19.14 -3.91 12.15
C ALA A 147 -17.78 -3.40 11.64
N ILE A 148 -16.68 -3.83 12.26
CA ILE A 148 -15.36 -3.24 12.03
C ILE A 148 -14.72 -3.90 10.82
N CYS A 149 -14.52 -3.13 9.75
CA CYS A 149 -13.76 -3.51 8.55
C CYS A 149 -14.14 -4.89 8.00
N GLU A 150 -13.29 -5.92 8.22
CA GLU A 150 -13.47 -7.32 7.80
C GLU A 150 -14.82 -7.91 8.21
N ASP A 151 -15.47 -7.40 9.26
CA ASP A 151 -16.81 -7.84 9.67
C ASP A 151 -17.87 -7.71 8.54
N LEU A 152 -17.65 -6.84 7.54
CA LEU A 152 -18.50 -6.71 6.35
C LEU A 152 -18.19 -7.70 5.23
N TRP A 153 -17.06 -8.42 5.28
CA TRP A 153 -16.50 -9.15 4.12
C TRP A 153 -16.96 -10.60 4.04
N TRP A 154 -17.90 -11.03 4.89
CA TRP A 154 -18.33 -12.43 5.01
C TRP A 154 -18.74 -13.07 3.67
N GLU A 155 -19.44 -12.33 2.80
CA GLU A 155 -19.88 -12.85 1.50
C GLU A 155 -18.70 -13.11 0.56
N VAL A 156 -17.73 -12.19 0.52
CA VAL A 156 -16.58 -12.21 -0.41
C VAL A 156 -15.40 -13.02 0.13
N SER A 157 -15.33 -13.25 1.44
CA SER A 157 -14.22 -13.97 2.06
C SER A 157 -14.12 -15.43 1.60
N ARG A 158 -15.23 -16.00 1.09
CA ARG A 158 -15.28 -17.32 0.48
C ARG A 158 -14.41 -17.39 -0.78
N ASP A 159 -14.48 -16.36 -1.62
CA ASP A 159 -13.70 -16.26 -2.86
C ASP A 159 -12.22 -15.98 -2.56
N LEU A 160 -11.93 -15.37 -1.41
CA LEU A 160 -10.57 -15.13 -0.90
C LEU A 160 -9.99 -16.33 -0.12
N GLY A 161 -10.64 -17.50 -0.15
CA GLY A 161 -10.17 -18.73 0.48
C GLY A 161 -10.21 -18.73 2.01
N THR A 162 -10.90 -17.76 2.63
CA THR A 162 -11.03 -17.63 4.09
C THR A 162 -12.52 -17.60 4.49
N PRO A 163 -13.26 -18.71 4.32
CA PRO A 163 -14.69 -18.72 4.64
C PRO A 163 -14.89 -18.52 6.14
N TYR A 164 -15.62 -17.48 6.50
CA TYR A 164 -15.99 -17.23 7.90
C TYR A 164 -17.26 -18.01 8.25
N ALA A 165 -17.25 -18.67 9.41
CA ALA A 165 -18.41 -19.44 9.88
C ALA A 165 -19.54 -18.57 10.44
N GLN A 166 -19.24 -17.32 10.80
CA GLN A 166 -20.16 -16.40 11.46
C GLN A 166 -20.31 -15.14 10.62
N ASN A 167 -21.52 -14.58 10.56
CA ASN A 167 -21.84 -13.35 9.83
C ASN A 167 -22.22 -12.23 10.81
N PRO A 168 -21.28 -11.31 11.16
CA PRO A 168 -21.56 -10.22 12.10
C PRO A 168 -22.68 -9.28 11.66
N VAL A 169 -22.85 -9.10 10.34
CA VAL A 169 -23.90 -8.26 9.76
C VAL A 169 -25.27 -8.88 10.01
N GLU A 170 -25.41 -10.18 9.75
CA GLU A 170 -26.65 -10.92 10.02
C GLU A 170 -27.03 -10.89 11.51
N ASP A 171 -26.04 -11.04 12.40
CA ASP A 171 -26.28 -10.94 13.86
C ASP A 171 -26.82 -9.56 14.28
N LEU A 172 -26.29 -8.47 13.70
CA LEU A 172 -26.81 -7.11 13.94
C LEU A 172 -28.24 -6.93 13.41
N VAL A 173 -28.52 -7.49 12.23
CA VAL A 173 -29.86 -7.44 11.61
C VAL A 173 -30.87 -8.21 12.44
N ASN A 174 -30.51 -9.40 12.91
CA ASN A 174 -31.35 -10.20 13.82
C ASN A 174 -31.61 -9.50 15.15
N ALA A 175 -30.70 -8.63 15.60
CA ALA A 175 -30.88 -7.78 16.77
C ALA A 175 -31.72 -6.50 16.48
N GLY A 176 -32.16 -6.30 15.24
CA GLY A 176 -33.03 -5.21 14.80
C GLY A 176 -32.31 -3.87 14.65
N VAL A 177 -31.12 -3.86 14.06
CA VAL A 177 -30.36 -2.64 13.76
C VAL A 177 -31.05 -1.76 12.71
N ASP A 178 -31.01 -0.43 12.90
CA ASP A 178 -31.54 0.56 11.95
C ASP A 178 -30.49 1.10 10.98
N LEU A 179 -29.21 1.10 11.38
CA LEU A 179 -28.06 1.55 10.59
C LEU A 179 -26.79 0.82 11.04
N ILE A 180 -26.00 0.32 10.08
CA ILE A 180 -24.69 -0.27 10.34
C ILE A 180 -23.60 0.78 10.11
N LEU A 181 -22.74 0.95 11.10
CA LEU A 181 -21.53 1.78 11.06
C LEU A 181 -20.31 0.86 10.89
N SER A 182 -19.43 1.20 9.95
CA SER A 182 -18.21 0.41 9.71
C SER A 182 -16.95 1.26 9.76
N PRO A 183 -16.35 1.40 10.95
CA PRO A 183 -14.98 1.85 11.10
C PRO A 183 -14.02 0.90 10.39
N SER A 184 -13.21 1.42 9.47
CA SER A 184 -12.33 0.61 8.63
C SER A 184 -10.95 1.21 8.44
N ALA A 185 -9.94 0.36 8.38
CA ALA A 185 -8.62 0.66 7.84
C ALA A 185 -8.35 -0.30 6.68
N SER A 186 -9.04 -0.08 5.55
CA SER A 186 -8.94 -0.90 4.35
C SER A 186 -7.88 -0.33 3.40
N PRO A 187 -6.75 -1.05 3.19
CA PRO A 187 -5.68 -0.58 2.34
C PRO A 187 -6.10 -0.58 0.88
N TYR A 188 -5.52 0.38 0.15
CA TYR A 188 -5.67 0.58 -1.26
C TYR A 188 -5.00 -0.53 -2.07
N HIS A 189 -5.68 -0.93 -3.13
CA HIS A 189 -5.08 -1.39 -4.35
C HIS A 189 -5.99 -0.96 -5.51
N VAL A 190 -5.48 -0.99 -6.74
CA VAL A 190 -6.28 -0.68 -7.94
C VAL A 190 -7.54 -1.55 -7.93
N GLY A 191 -8.72 -0.92 -8.09
CA GLY A 191 -10.02 -1.59 -8.09
C GLY A 191 -10.66 -1.83 -6.71
N LYS A 192 -10.03 -1.44 -5.59
CA LYS A 192 -10.59 -1.64 -4.24
C LYS A 192 -11.83 -0.78 -3.95
N ALA A 193 -11.89 0.43 -4.49
CA ALA A 193 -13.02 1.35 -4.24
C ALA A 193 -14.35 0.82 -4.83
N PRO A 194 -14.43 0.38 -6.11
CA PRO A 194 -15.61 -0.31 -6.63
C PRO A 194 -15.99 -1.55 -5.83
N LEU A 195 -15.02 -2.40 -5.45
CA LEU A 195 -15.29 -3.60 -4.64
C LEU A 195 -15.94 -3.27 -3.29
N ARG A 196 -15.48 -2.23 -2.60
CA ARG A 196 -16.10 -1.77 -1.35
C ARG A 196 -17.54 -1.30 -1.58
N HIS A 197 -17.77 -0.53 -2.66
CA HIS A 197 -19.11 -0.10 -3.01
C HIS A 197 -20.05 -1.30 -3.24
N ASP A 198 -19.59 -2.33 -3.96
CA ASP A 198 -20.38 -3.53 -4.25
C ASP A 198 -20.73 -4.32 -2.97
N ILE A 199 -19.79 -4.45 -2.03
CA ILE A 199 -20.04 -5.07 -0.70
C ILE A 199 -21.12 -4.31 0.06
N LEU A 200 -20.98 -2.98 0.16
CA LEU A 200 -21.93 -2.13 0.86
C LEU A 200 -23.31 -2.17 0.21
N GLN A 201 -23.36 -2.21 -1.12
CA GLN A 201 -24.60 -2.34 -1.88
C GLN A 201 -25.27 -3.69 -1.63
N SER A 202 -24.51 -4.79 -1.66
CA SER A 202 -25.01 -6.15 -1.41
C SER A 202 -25.64 -6.25 -0.01
N ILE A 203 -24.92 -5.81 1.02
CA ILE A 203 -25.41 -5.82 2.41
C ILE A 203 -26.71 -5.03 2.54
N ALA A 204 -26.74 -3.81 2.00
CA ALA A 204 -27.91 -2.96 2.09
C ALA A 204 -29.13 -3.56 1.38
N GLN A 205 -28.94 -4.20 0.22
CA GLN A 205 -30.02 -4.83 -0.54
C GLN A 205 -30.53 -6.11 0.11
N ASN A 206 -29.63 -6.96 0.62
CA ASN A 206 -29.96 -8.24 1.23
C ASN A 206 -30.68 -8.05 2.58
N PHE A 207 -30.22 -7.11 3.39
CA PHE A 207 -30.72 -6.91 4.75
C PHE A 207 -31.66 -5.71 4.90
N ARG A 208 -31.79 -4.86 3.88
CA ARG A 208 -32.60 -3.62 3.89
C ARG A 208 -32.21 -2.64 5.00
N VAL A 209 -30.91 -2.58 5.30
CA VAL A 209 -30.33 -1.69 6.31
C VAL A 209 -29.29 -0.79 5.64
N PRO A 210 -29.33 0.54 5.86
CA PRO A 210 -28.27 1.44 5.38
C PRO A 210 -26.91 1.09 5.98
N VAL A 211 -25.83 1.37 5.25
CA VAL A 211 -24.45 1.14 5.73
C VAL A 211 -23.64 2.42 5.59
N ALA A 212 -23.00 2.84 6.67
CA ALA A 212 -22.08 3.97 6.70
C ALA A 212 -20.66 3.48 6.99
N TYR A 213 -19.80 3.56 5.99
CA TYR A 213 -18.44 3.04 5.97
C TYR A 213 -17.44 4.19 6.03
N VAL A 214 -16.66 4.26 7.11
CA VAL A 214 -15.58 5.26 7.26
C VAL A 214 -14.24 4.58 7.17
N ASN A 215 -13.43 5.01 6.21
CA ASN A 215 -12.10 4.47 6.01
C ASN A 215 -11.02 5.44 6.48
N GLN A 216 -9.91 4.87 6.93
CA GLN A 216 -8.66 5.61 7.09
C GLN A 216 -8.21 6.20 5.75
N VAL A 217 -7.49 7.32 5.80
CA VAL A 217 -6.71 7.85 4.66
C VAL A 217 -5.26 8.05 5.06
N GLY A 218 -4.32 8.00 4.12
CA GLY A 218 -2.90 8.23 4.37
C GLY A 218 -2.03 7.00 4.17
N GLY A 219 -0.71 7.17 4.19
CA GLY A 219 0.28 6.08 4.12
C GLY A 219 0.80 5.67 5.49
N ASN A 220 1.07 4.39 5.69
CA ASN A 220 1.84 3.88 6.82
C ASN A 220 2.68 2.67 6.37
N ASP A 221 4.01 2.77 6.51
CA ASP A 221 4.98 1.83 5.96
C ASP A 221 4.75 1.58 4.45
N SER A 222 4.39 0.35 4.06
CA SER A 222 4.07 -0.04 2.69
C SER A 222 2.61 0.16 2.30
N LEU A 223 1.72 0.40 3.26
CA LEU A 223 0.28 0.48 3.02
C LEU A 223 -0.16 1.91 2.76
N ILE A 224 -1.09 2.04 1.82
CA ILE A 224 -1.76 3.31 1.51
C ILE A 224 -3.24 3.09 1.80
N PHE A 225 -3.87 4.03 2.47
CA PHE A 225 -5.31 4.06 2.72
C PHE A 225 -5.88 5.22 1.92
N ASP A 226 -6.86 4.94 1.09
CA ASP A 226 -7.37 5.89 0.10
C ASP A 226 -8.51 6.76 0.65
N GLY A 227 -8.96 6.52 1.88
CA GLY A 227 -10.20 7.10 2.35
C GLY A 227 -11.35 6.52 1.54
N ASN A 228 -12.00 7.35 0.71
CA ASN A 228 -13.22 6.98 -0.01
C ASN A 228 -14.26 6.40 0.95
N SER A 229 -14.55 7.12 2.03
CA SER A 229 -15.66 6.79 2.93
C SER A 229 -16.99 6.84 2.15
N LEU A 230 -17.92 5.94 2.44
CA LEU A 230 -19.16 5.75 1.67
C LEU A 230 -20.37 5.62 2.59
N VAL A 231 -21.53 6.05 2.12
CA VAL A 231 -22.81 5.75 2.76
C VAL A 231 -23.77 5.22 1.71
N THR A 232 -24.37 4.06 1.96
CA THR A 232 -25.48 3.51 1.17
C THR A 232 -26.78 3.62 1.95
N ASP A 233 -27.88 3.86 1.25
CA ASP A 233 -29.22 3.72 1.83
C ASP A 233 -29.66 2.25 1.89
N ALA A 234 -30.84 1.99 2.45
CA ALA A 234 -31.41 0.64 2.58
C ALA A 234 -31.77 -0.04 1.24
N GLN A 235 -31.59 0.63 0.10
CA GLN A 235 -31.74 0.04 -1.24
C GLN A 235 -30.38 -0.20 -1.90
N GLY A 236 -29.28 0.07 -1.20
CA GLY A 236 -27.92 -0.04 -1.70
C GLY A 236 -27.52 1.09 -2.64
N ARG A 237 -28.23 2.22 -2.65
CA ARG A 237 -27.86 3.39 -3.46
C ARG A 237 -26.86 4.23 -2.67
N LEU A 238 -25.78 4.66 -3.33
CA LEU A 238 -24.80 5.58 -2.75
C LEU A 238 -25.46 6.94 -2.46
N VAL A 239 -25.36 7.42 -1.22
CA VAL A 239 -25.95 8.69 -0.76
C VAL A 239 -24.92 9.69 -0.25
N ALA A 240 -23.71 9.24 0.11
CA ALA A 240 -22.58 10.11 0.41
C ALA A 240 -21.26 9.41 0.07
N GLN A 241 -20.26 10.19 -0.36
CA GLN A 241 -18.90 9.72 -0.67
C GLN A 241 -17.90 10.78 -0.22
N GLY A 242 -16.84 10.35 0.47
CA GLY A 242 -15.72 11.19 0.87
C GLY A 242 -14.68 11.36 -0.23
N ALA A 243 -13.75 12.30 -0.04
CA ALA A 243 -12.62 12.51 -0.94
C ALA A 243 -11.76 11.24 -1.09
N SER A 244 -11.11 11.09 -2.25
CA SER A 244 -10.06 10.09 -2.45
C SER A 244 -8.71 10.69 -2.04
N PHE A 245 -7.90 9.93 -1.29
CA PHE A 245 -6.52 10.27 -0.90
C PHE A 245 -6.36 11.60 -0.14
N ALA A 246 -7.41 12.11 0.50
CA ALA A 246 -7.38 13.32 1.32
C ALA A 246 -8.22 13.17 2.59
N PRO A 247 -7.85 13.78 3.73
CA PRO A 247 -8.72 13.89 4.89
C PRO A 247 -10.04 14.58 4.56
N ASP A 248 -11.14 14.13 5.15
CA ASP A 248 -12.48 14.66 4.88
C ASP A 248 -13.43 14.47 6.08
N LEU A 249 -14.47 15.29 6.16
CA LEU A 249 -15.55 15.16 7.14
C LEU A 249 -16.89 15.07 6.39
N VAL A 250 -17.32 13.84 6.11
CA VAL A 250 -18.50 13.57 5.30
C VAL A 250 -19.74 13.61 6.19
N VAL A 251 -20.58 14.63 6.02
CA VAL A 251 -21.77 14.82 6.86
C VAL A 251 -23.04 14.50 6.09
N TRP A 252 -23.91 13.66 6.67
CA TRP A 252 -25.21 13.32 6.10
C TRP A 252 -26.29 13.17 7.18
N GLU A 253 -27.54 13.06 6.77
CA GLU A 253 -28.68 12.88 7.67
C GLU A 253 -29.44 11.60 7.35
N THR A 254 -29.80 10.82 8.38
CA THR A 254 -30.48 9.52 8.21
C THR A 254 -31.90 9.62 7.68
N THR A 255 -32.57 10.76 7.86
CA THR A 255 -34.00 10.95 7.55
C THR A 255 -34.24 11.96 6.43
N ALA A 256 -33.20 12.64 5.94
CA ALA A 256 -33.35 13.58 4.85
C ALA A 256 -33.55 12.83 3.53
N PRO A 257 -34.39 13.31 2.61
CA PRO A 257 -34.44 12.76 1.26
C PRO A 257 -33.09 13.00 0.58
N VAL A 258 -32.26 11.96 0.49
CA VAL A 258 -30.95 12.06 -0.17
C VAL A 258 -31.08 11.61 -1.62
N LYS A 259 -30.56 12.43 -2.53
CA LYS A 259 -30.47 12.07 -3.95
C LYS A 259 -29.33 11.06 -4.11
N PRO A 260 -29.57 9.91 -4.77
CA PRO A 260 -28.50 8.99 -5.11
C PRO A 260 -27.38 9.69 -5.88
N LEU A 261 -26.14 9.37 -5.52
CA LEU A 261 -24.93 9.86 -6.16
C LEU A 261 -24.37 8.79 -7.09
N PRO A 262 -23.85 9.16 -8.27
CA PRO A 262 -22.98 8.25 -9.00
C PRO A 262 -21.67 8.07 -8.22
N LEU A 263 -21.12 6.86 -8.23
CA LEU A 263 -19.77 6.62 -7.71
C LEU A 263 -18.79 7.48 -8.51
N ARG A 264 -17.97 8.30 -7.82
CA ARG A 264 -16.93 9.07 -8.48
C ARG A 264 -15.92 8.12 -9.10
N THR A 265 -15.73 8.21 -10.42
CA THR A 265 -14.72 7.47 -11.16
C THR A 265 -13.56 8.39 -11.53
N VAL A 266 -12.34 7.95 -11.24
CA VAL A 266 -11.08 8.53 -11.74
C VAL A 266 -10.48 7.50 -12.68
N SER A 267 -9.63 7.91 -13.64
CA SER A 267 -8.85 6.93 -14.40
C SER A 267 -8.05 6.06 -13.43
N PRO A 268 -7.92 4.74 -13.66
CA PRO A 268 -7.12 3.87 -12.78
C PRO A 268 -5.68 4.39 -12.59
N TRP A 269 -5.10 5.00 -13.63
CA TRP A 269 -3.77 5.58 -13.59
C TRP A 269 -3.69 6.90 -12.79
N GLY A 270 -4.72 7.74 -12.87
CA GLY A 270 -4.84 8.94 -12.05
C GLY A 270 -5.02 8.61 -10.57
N GLU A 271 -5.82 7.59 -10.26
CA GLU A 271 -5.98 7.04 -8.91
C GLU A 271 -4.64 6.51 -8.38
N LEU A 272 -3.93 5.71 -9.20
CA LEU A 272 -2.63 5.15 -8.85
C LEU A 272 -1.57 6.24 -8.58
N ARG A 273 -1.52 7.28 -9.41
CA ARG A 273 -0.62 8.43 -9.21
C ARG A 273 -0.86 9.10 -7.86
N GLN A 274 -2.13 9.34 -7.50
CA GLN A 274 -2.48 9.94 -6.21
C GLN A 274 -2.12 9.04 -5.04
N ALA A 275 -2.37 7.73 -5.15
CA ALA A 275 -2.00 6.75 -4.14
C ALA A 275 -0.50 6.74 -3.88
N LEU A 276 0.31 6.63 -4.93
CA LEU A 276 1.77 6.58 -4.82
C LEU A 276 2.35 7.89 -4.27
N ALA A 277 1.86 9.04 -4.72
CA ALA A 277 2.28 10.34 -4.19
C ALA A 277 1.93 10.49 -2.70
N LEU A 278 0.73 10.05 -2.26
CA LEU A 278 0.34 10.02 -0.86
C LEU A 278 1.24 9.09 -0.04
N GLY A 279 1.52 7.88 -0.54
CA GLY A 279 2.39 6.91 0.12
C GLY A 279 3.81 7.44 0.32
N ILE A 280 4.41 8.06 -0.70
CA ILE A 280 5.72 8.70 -0.60
C ILE A 280 5.70 9.85 0.43
N ARG A 281 4.71 10.74 0.33
CA ARG A 281 4.58 11.90 1.21
C ARG A 281 4.48 11.47 2.67
N ASP A 282 3.58 10.54 2.98
CA ASP A 282 3.33 10.11 4.34
C ASP A 282 4.49 9.29 4.90
N TYR A 283 5.12 8.42 4.10
CA TYR A 283 6.32 7.70 4.54
C TYR A 283 7.43 8.68 4.92
N ALA A 284 7.68 9.69 4.06
CA ALA A 284 8.69 10.71 4.33
C ALA A 284 8.36 11.53 5.59
N GLN A 285 7.17 12.16 5.63
CA GLN A 285 6.80 13.08 6.71
C GLN A 285 6.63 12.37 8.05
N LYS A 286 5.99 11.19 8.09
CA LYS A 286 5.80 10.44 9.35
C LYS A 286 7.11 9.89 9.89
N SER A 287 8.10 9.64 9.03
CA SER A 287 9.47 9.24 9.40
C SER A 287 10.40 10.43 9.68
N GLY A 288 9.94 11.68 9.46
CA GLY A 288 10.70 12.90 9.75
C GLY A 288 11.61 13.39 8.60
N PHE A 289 11.48 12.82 7.40
CA PHE A 289 12.17 13.31 6.20
C PHE A 289 11.41 14.49 5.59
N THR A 290 12.15 15.54 5.24
CA THR A 290 11.61 16.72 4.53
C THR A 290 12.10 16.83 3.10
N HIS A 291 13.06 15.99 2.68
CA HIS A 291 13.68 16.04 1.36
C HIS A 291 13.78 14.64 0.75
N LEU A 292 13.53 14.52 -0.55
CA LEU A 292 13.64 13.29 -1.33
C LEU A 292 14.83 13.37 -2.29
N HIS A 293 15.45 12.23 -2.58
CA HIS A 293 16.38 12.15 -3.70
C HIS A 293 16.37 10.80 -4.41
N LEU A 294 16.83 10.81 -5.65
CA LEU A 294 16.93 9.62 -6.49
C LEU A 294 17.98 9.78 -7.60
N GLY A 295 18.43 8.66 -8.15
CA GLY A 295 19.21 8.64 -9.38
C GLY A 295 18.30 8.71 -10.62
N LEU A 296 18.68 9.50 -11.62
CA LEU A 296 18.05 9.51 -12.94
C LEU A 296 18.97 8.80 -13.93
N SER A 297 18.49 7.70 -14.49
CA SER A 297 19.20 6.95 -15.55
C SER A 297 18.87 7.46 -16.95
N GLY A 298 17.86 8.32 -17.09
CA GLY A 298 17.23 8.65 -18.36
C GLY A 298 16.22 7.60 -18.84
N GLY A 299 16.05 6.50 -18.09
CA GLY A 299 15.05 5.47 -18.33
C GLY A 299 13.70 5.76 -17.67
N ILE A 300 12.68 5.04 -18.10
CA ILE A 300 11.27 5.30 -17.74
C ILE A 300 10.98 5.16 -16.24
N ASP A 301 11.59 4.20 -15.54
CA ASP A 301 11.26 3.93 -14.14
C ASP A 301 11.69 5.10 -13.25
N SER A 302 12.95 5.54 -13.39
CA SER A 302 13.44 6.71 -12.67
C SER A 302 12.68 8.00 -13.02
N ALA A 303 12.18 8.10 -14.25
CA ALA A 303 11.39 9.24 -14.67
C ALA A 303 10.01 9.29 -13.98
N VAL A 304 9.31 8.16 -13.92
CA VAL A 304 8.04 8.04 -13.19
C VAL A 304 8.23 8.34 -11.71
N VAL A 305 9.28 7.80 -11.07
CA VAL A 305 9.55 8.09 -9.64
C VAL A 305 9.86 9.56 -9.41
N ALA A 306 10.56 10.24 -10.33
CA ALA A 306 10.82 11.67 -10.21
C ALA A 306 9.53 12.51 -10.24
N VAL A 307 8.59 12.18 -11.14
CA VAL A 307 7.27 12.83 -11.18
C VAL A 307 6.53 12.61 -9.86
N LEU A 308 6.48 11.37 -9.38
CA LEU A 308 5.82 11.02 -8.12
C LEU A 308 6.46 11.72 -6.90
N ALA A 309 7.78 11.87 -6.87
CA ALA A 309 8.48 12.59 -5.81
C ALA A 309 8.08 14.07 -5.77
N VAL A 310 7.95 14.70 -6.93
CA VAL A 310 7.48 16.10 -7.06
C VAL A 310 6.01 16.22 -6.66
N ASP A 311 5.15 15.29 -7.05
CA ASP A 311 3.76 15.27 -6.60
C ASP A 311 3.64 15.08 -5.07
N ALA A 312 4.59 14.35 -4.47
CA ALA A 312 4.60 14.05 -3.04
C ALA A 312 5.03 15.27 -2.20
N LEU A 313 6.21 15.86 -2.45
CA LEU A 313 6.78 16.93 -1.60
C LEU A 313 7.03 18.26 -2.32
N GLY A 314 6.78 18.35 -3.63
CA GLY A 314 7.13 19.51 -4.45
C GLY A 314 8.58 19.50 -4.93
N ALA A 315 8.84 20.26 -5.99
CA ALA A 315 10.15 20.27 -6.68
C ALA A 315 11.29 20.83 -5.80
N ASP A 316 10.98 21.78 -4.91
CA ASP A 316 11.96 22.39 -3.99
C ASP A 316 12.50 21.39 -2.94
N ASN A 317 11.74 20.33 -2.66
CA ASN A 317 12.09 19.31 -1.68
C ASN A 317 12.61 18.01 -2.34
N GLY A 318 13.12 18.11 -3.57
CA GLY A 318 13.65 16.99 -4.35
C GLY A 318 15.05 17.29 -4.91
N THR A 319 15.91 16.26 -4.93
CA THR A 319 17.18 16.30 -5.67
C THR A 319 17.37 15.05 -6.53
N CYS A 320 17.68 15.25 -7.80
CA CYS A 320 17.97 14.20 -8.76
C CYS A 320 19.46 14.14 -9.11
N PHE A 321 19.98 12.94 -9.35
CA PHE A 321 21.39 12.72 -9.68
C PHE A 321 21.56 11.94 -10.99
N GLY A 322 22.24 12.51 -11.97
CA GLY A 322 22.78 11.77 -13.10
C GLY A 322 24.16 11.22 -12.73
N MET A 323 24.40 9.92 -12.93
CA MET A 323 25.66 9.27 -12.54
C MET A 323 26.24 8.43 -13.69
N PRO A 324 26.72 9.09 -14.77
CA PRO A 324 27.14 8.41 -15.98
C PRO A 324 28.44 7.64 -15.78
N SER A 325 28.59 6.56 -16.54
CA SER A 325 29.86 5.86 -16.76
C SER A 325 30.29 5.98 -18.21
N ARG A 326 31.44 5.38 -18.57
CA ARG A 326 31.88 5.27 -19.97
C ARG A 326 30.88 4.60 -20.94
N TYR A 327 29.88 3.89 -20.44
CA TYR A 327 28.85 3.23 -21.26
C TYR A 327 27.55 4.03 -21.35
N SER A 328 27.42 5.11 -20.57
CA SER A 328 26.21 5.93 -20.58
C SER A 328 26.09 6.72 -21.88
N SER A 329 24.92 6.65 -22.53
CA SER A 329 24.70 7.35 -23.79
C SER A 329 24.48 8.85 -23.56
N SER A 330 24.88 9.67 -24.54
CA SER A 330 24.61 11.11 -24.50
C SER A 330 23.11 11.42 -24.48
N GLY A 331 22.31 10.57 -25.12
CA GLY A 331 20.84 10.62 -25.08
C GLY A 331 20.29 10.42 -23.67
N SER A 332 20.72 9.40 -22.95
CA SER A 332 20.25 9.13 -21.58
C SER A 332 20.61 10.26 -20.60
N ILE A 333 21.76 10.90 -20.75
CA ILE A 333 22.13 12.09 -19.96
C ILE A 333 21.21 13.27 -20.31
N ALA A 334 20.99 13.54 -21.60
CA ALA A 334 20.14 14.63 -22.06
C ALA A 334 18.67 14.45 -21.62
N ASP A 335 18.16 13.23 -21.65
CA ASP A 335 16.81 12.87 -21.17
C ASP A 335 16.67 13.14 -19.66
N ALA A 336 17.65 12.73 -18.86
CA ALA A 336 17.64 12.97 -17.41
C ALA A 336 17.65 14.46 -17.07
N GLU A 337 18.46 15.25 -17.77
CA GLU A 337 18.49 16.71 -17.61
C GLU A 337 17.18 17.37 -18.06
N ALA A 338 16.61 16.93 -19.19
CA ALA A 338 15.34 17.45 -19.71
C ALA A 338 14.20 17.18 -18.74
N LEU A 339 14.10 15.97 -18.21
CA LEU A 339 13.14 15.62 -17.17
C LEU A 339 13.29 16.54 -15.96
N ALA A 340 14.51 16.71 -15.44
CA ALA A 340 14.72 17.55 -14.26
C ALA A 340 14.29 19.00 -14.50
N ARG A 341 14.57 19.55 -15.70
CA ARG A 341 14.09 20.88 -16.11
C ARG A 341 12.56 20.96 -16.20
N ASN A 342 11.91 19.96 -16.80
CA ASN A 342 10.45 19.92 -16.93
C ASN A 342 9.75 19.91 -15.56
N LEU A 343 10.38 19.25 -14.58
CA LEU A 343 9.87 19.13 -13.22
C LEU A 343 10.30 20.30 -12.30
N GLY A 344 11.29 21.09 -12.69
CA GLY A 344 11.85 22.16 -11.86
C GLY A 344 12.63 21.65 -10.64
N VAL A 345 13.10 20.39 -10.65
CA VAL A 345 13.81 19.76 -9.53
C VAL A 345 15.32 19.99 -9.65
N SER A 346 16.01 20.11 -8.51
CA SER A 346 17.48 20.23 -8.49
C SER A 346 18.12 19.00 -9.13
N PHE A 347 19.09 19.20 -10.03
CA PHE A 347 19.81 18.12 -10.72
C PHE A 347 21.32 18.28 -10.61
N GLN A 348 22.01 17.18 -10.32
CA GLN A 348 23.46 17.13 -10.19
C GLN A 348 24.03 15.99 -11.03
N LEU A 349 25.09 16.25 -11.78
CA LEU A 349 25.80 15.23 -12.57
C LEU A 349 27.09 14.82 -11.84
N ILE A 350 27.18 13.56 -11.41
CA ILE A 350 28.32 13.01 -10.67
C ILE A 350 28.79 11.71 -11.33
N PRO A 351 29.75 11.77 -12.27
CA PRO A 351 30.25 10.59 -12.98
C PRO A 351 30.87 9.55 -12.04
N ILE A 352 30.68 8.26 -12.35
CA ILE A 352 31.23 7.14 -11.55
C ILE A 352 32.59 6.63 -12.03
N GLU A 353 33.12 7.21 -13.10
CA GLU A 353 34.31 6.74 -13.81
C GLU A 353 35.55 6.67 -12.91
N GLY A 354 35.74 7.65 -12.03
CA GLY A 354 36.86 7.69 -11.08
C GLY A 354 36.86 6.48 -10.13
N PRO A 355 35.83 6.32 -9.28
CA PRO A 355 35.73 5.15 -8.40
C PRO A 355 35.71 3.83 -9.17
N PHE A 356 35.04 3.77 -10.32
CA PHE A 356 34.96 2.53 -11.09
C PHE A 356 36.35 2.03 -11.51
N ASN A 357 37.20 2.92 -12.04
CA ASN A 357 38.59 2.59 -12.36
C ASN A 357 39.40 2.17 -11.11
N ALA A 358 39.17 2.84 -9.98
CA ALA A 358 39.84 2.49 -8.73
C ALA A 358 39.46 1.09 -8.24
N PHE A 359 38.18 0.72 -8.30
CA PHE A 359 37.70 -0.62 -7.97
C PHE A 359 38.25 -1.68 -8.92
N LEU A 360 38.23 -1.42 -10.23
CA LEU A 360 38.80 -2.34 -11.22
C LEU A 360 40.30 -2.57 -10.97
N ALA A 361 41.07 -1.50 -10.71
CA ALA A 361 42.48 -1.62 -10.42
C ALA A 361 42.75 -2.42 -9.14
N ALA A 362 41.96 -2.20 -8.08
CA ALA A 362 42.09 -2.93 -6.82
C ALA A 362 41.74 -4.43 -6.97
N LEU A 363 40.76 -4.76 -7.82
CA LEU A 363 40.31 -6.14 -8.04
C LEU A 363 41.09 -6.86 -9.15
N ALA A 364 41.86 -6.16 -9.97
CA ALA A 364 42.60 -6.76 -11.08
C ALA A 364 43.46 -7.98 -10.70
N PRO A 365 44.19 -8.01 -9.56
CA PRO A 365 44.96 -9.19 -9.18
C PRO A 365 44.10 -10.43 -8.91
N VAL A 366 42.89 -10.26 -8.37
CA VAL A 366 41.97 -11.37 -8.04
C VAL A 366 41.09 -11.78 -9.23
N PHE A 367 40.91 -10.90 -10.22
CA PHE A 367 40.19 -11.19 -11.47
C PHE A 367 41.13 -11.63 -12.60
N GLN A 368 42.40 -11.88 -12.30
CA GLN A 368 43.37 -12.28 -13.32
C GLN A 368 42.91 -13.54 -14.07
N GLY A 369 42.88 -13.47 -15.40
CA GLY A 369 42.49 -14.59 -16.27
C GLY A 369 40.99 -14.78 -16.45
N THR A 370 40.14 -13.91 -15.88
CA THR A 370 38.70 -13.88 -16.16
C THR A 370 38.37 -12.90 -17.30
N THR A 371 37.15 -13.01 -17.85
CA THR A 371 36.59 -12.04 -18.80
C THR A 371 35.60 -11.14 -18.06
N PRO A 372 35.57 -9.81 -18.31
CA PRO A 372 34.58 -8.93 -17.72
C PRO A 372 33.15 -9.41 -17.94
N GLY A 373 32.28 -9.21 -16.95
CA GLY A 373 30.87 -9.56 -17.02
C GLY A 373 30.05 -8.95 -15.88
N VAL A 374 29.14 -9.74 -15.32
CA VAL A 374 28.16 -9.29 -14.30
C VAL A 374 28.83 -8.69 -13.05
N ALA A 375 30.06 -9.08 -12.73
CA ALA A 375 30.79 -8.51 -11.59
C ALA A 375 31.09 -7.01 -11.82
N GLU A 376 31.67 -6.66 -12.97
CA GLU A 376 32.00 -5.29 -13.37
C GLU A 376 30.75 -4.44 -13.63
N GLU A 377 29.71 -5.03 -14.23
CA GLU A 377 28.40 -4.37 -14.40
C GLU A 377 27.81 -3.99 -13.02
N ASN A 378 27.79 -4.93 -12.07
CA ASN A 378 27.26 -4.69 -10.72
C ASN A 378 28.10 -3.71 -9.89
N LEU A 379 29.41 -3.60 -10.14
CA LEU A 379 30.25 -2.59 -9.48
C LEU A 379 29.76 -1.17 -9.80
N GLN A 380 29.38 -0.90 -11.04
CA GLN A 380 28.86 0.41 -11.44
C GLN A 380 27.57 0.75 -10.67
N ALA A 381 26.62 -0.20 -10.59
CA ALA A 381 25.38 -0.02 -9.84
C ALA A 381 25.66 0.23 -8.34
N ARG A 382 26.60 -0.49 -7.72
CA ARG A 382 26.97 -0.31 -6.30
C ARG A 382 27.65 1.02 -6.02
N ILE A 383 28.46 1.54 -6.95
CA ILE A 383 29.04 2.88 -6.82
C ILE A 383 27.94 3.94 -6.80
N ARG A 384 26.95 3.83 -7.71
CA ARG A 384 25.79 4.73 -7.73
C ARG A 384 24.99 4.66 -6.42
N GLY A 385 24.70 3.45 -5.94
CA GLY A 385 24.05 3.24 -4.64
C GLY A 385 24.84 3.89 -3.49
N THR A 386 26.17 3.75 -3.49
CA THR A 386 27.05 4.36 -2.49
C THR A 386 26.98 5.89 -2.50
N TYR A 387 26.98 6.52 -3.67
CA TYR A 387 26.82 7.98 -3.79
C TYR A 387 25.49 8.47 -3.21
N LEU A 388 24.39 7.81 -3.59
CA LEU A 388 23.05 8.19 -3.15
C LEU A 388 22.85 7.96 -1.65
N MET A 389 23.42 6.88 -1.09
CA MET A 389 23.41 6.65 0.36
C MET A 389 24.31 7.65 1.11
N ALA A 390 25.47 8.01 0.56
CA ALA A 390 26.32 9.05 1.14
C ALA A 390 25.60 10.40 1.20
N TYR A 391 24.83 10.75 0.16
CA TYR A 391 23.99 11.94 0.15
C TYR A 391 22.90 11.87 1.23
N SER A 392 22.19 10.75 1.33
CA SER A 392 21.20 10.50 2.40
C SER A 392 21.78 10.74 3.79
N ASN A 393 22.95 10.16 4.08
CA ASN A 393 23.63 10.31 5.37
C ASN A 393 24.06 11.75 5.66
N LYS A 394 24.40 12.52 4.62
CA LYS A 394 24.89 13.90 4.76
C LYS A 394 23.77 14.91 5.00
N PHE A 395 22.62 14.70 4.36
CA PHE A 395 21.54 15.67 4.29
C PHE A 395 20.22 15.18 4.92
N SER A 396 20.21 13.98 5.50
CA SER A 396 19.01 13.35 6.06
C SER A 396 17.86 13.34 5.05
N SER A 397 18.15 13.01 3.78
CA SER A 397 17.16 12.90 2.71
C SER A 397 16.77 11.44 2.48
N LEU A 398 15.51 11.21 2.10
CA LEU A 398 14.99 9.87 1.80
C LEU A 398 15.34 9.47 0.36
N LEU A 399 16.12 8.41 0.22
CA LEU A 399 16.44 7.82 -1.08
C LEU A 399 15.27 6.95 -1.58
N LEU A 400 14.68 7.34 -2.71
CA LEU A 400 13.70 6.52 -3.42
C LEU A 400 14.39 5.58 -4.41
N THR A 401 14.05 4.29 -4.37
CA THR A 401 14.50 3.34 -5.40
C THR A 401 13.53 3.34 -6.58
N THR A 402 14.05 2.94 -7.74
CA THR A 402 13.34 3.01 -9.03
C THR A 402 13.07 1.64 -9.63
N GLY A 403 13.33 0.55 -8.91
CA GLY A 403 13.05 -0.80 -9.39
C GLY A 403 11.55 -1.06 -9.42
N ASN A 404 11.05 -1.61 -10.53
CA ASN A 404 9.65 -1.99 -10.69
C ASN A 404 9.40 -3.46 -10.30
N LYS A 405 8.12 -3.85 -10.23
CA LYS A 405 7.71 -5.21 -9.84
C LYS A 405 8.24 -6.27 -10.80
N SER A 406 8.33 -6.00 -12.10
CA SER A 406 8.85 -6.96 -13.08
C SER A 406 10.31 -7.28 -12.83
N GLU A 407 11.14 -6.26 -12.64
CA GLU A 407 12.56 -6.38 -12.29
C GLU A 407 12.77 -7.10 -10.96
N LEU A 408 12.03 -6.70 -9.92
CA LEU A 408 12.07 -7.35 -8.60
C LEU A 408 11.59 -8.81 -8.66
N SER A 409 10.64 -9.12 -9.54
CA SER A 409 10.12 -10.47 -9.73
C SER A 409 11.20 -11.40 -10.25
N VAL A 410 11.87 -11.05 -11.34
CA VAL A 410 12.88 -11.92 -11.97
C VAL A 410 14.30 -11.68 -11.46
N GLY A 411 14.48 -10.76 -10.51
CA GLY A 411 15.77 -10.44 -9.93
C GLY A 411 16.70 -9.69 -10.88
N TYR A 412 16.14 -8.94 -11.82
CA TYR A 412 16.88 -8.07 -12.74
C TYR A 412 17.25 -6.75 -12.02
N CYS A 413 18.02 -6.90 -10.95
CA CYS A 413 18.39 -5.85 -10.02
C CYS A 413 19.72 -6.20 -9.33
N THR A 414 20.40 -5.18 -8.84
CA THR A 414 21.69 -5.29 -8.16
C THR A 414 21.52 -5.01 -6.68
N LEU A 415 21.76 -6.02 -5.84
CA LEU A 415 21.86 -5.81 -4.39
C LEU A 415 22.89 -4.74 -4.06
N TYR A 416 22.46 -3.77 -3.25
CA TYR A 416 23.24 -2.61 -2.82
C TYR A 416 23.62 -1.64 -3.96
N GLY A 417 23.06 -1.84 -5.15
CA GLY A 417 23.12 -0.92 -6.28
C GLY A 417 21.79 -0.20 -6.46
N ASP A 418 21.05 -0.55 -7.51
CA ASP A 418 19.70 -0.04 -7.78
C ASP A 418 18.67 -0.33 -6.66
N MET A 419 18.92 -1.37 -5.86
CA MET A 419 18.09 -1.69 -4.68
C MET A 419 18.43 -0.85 -3.44
N ALA A 420 19.49 -0.04 -3.46
CA ALA A 420 19.86 0.79 -2.32
C ALA A 420 18.89 1.98 -2.16
N GLY A 421 18.11 1.99 -1.08
CA GLY A 421 17.23 3.11 -0.74
C GLY A 421 16.34 2.82 0.45
N GLY A 422 15.50 3.79 0.82
CA GLY A 422 14.59 3.70 1.94
C GLY A 422 13.16 3.32 1.55
N LEU A 423 12.75 3.55 0.30
CA LEU A 423 11.39 3.27 -0.17
C LEU A 423 11.38 2.92 -1.66
N GLY A 424 10.75 1.80 -2.01
CA GLY A 424 10.46 1.39 -3.39
C GLY A 424 9.11 1.92 -3.84
N ALA A 425 9.11 3.12 -4.43
CA ALA A 425 7.89 3.84 -4.80
C ALA A 425 7.04 3.09 -5.84
N ILE A 426 7.67 2.43 -6.80
CA ILE A 426 6.99 1.72 -7.90
C ILE A 426 7.26 0.21 -7.88
N GLY A 427 7.77 -0.32 -6.75
CA GLY A 427 8.14 -1.73 -6.64
C GLY A 427 6.98 -2.71 -6.77
N ASP A 428 5.74 -2.22 -6.73
CA ASP A 428 4.52 -3.01 -6.93
C ASP A 428 3.81 -2.73 -8.26
N LEU A 429 4.47 -2.04 -9.21
CA LEU A 429 3.99 -1.84 -10.59
C LEU A 429 4.78 -2.73 -11.55
N LEU A 430 4.09 -3.47 -12.41
CA LEU A 430 4.70 -4.14 -13.55
C LEU A 430 5.24 -3.10 -14.56
N LYS A 431 6.22 -3.48 -15.39
CA LYS A 431 6.84 -2.56 -16.36
C LYS A 431 5.81 -1.97 -17.32
N THR A 432 4.88 -2.79 -17.79
CA THR A 432 3.75 -2.39 -18.64
C THR A 432 2.88 -1.34 -17.96
N GLU A 433 2.66 -1.45 -16.64
CA GLU A 433 1.94 -0.47 -15.81
C GLU A 433 2.75 0.81 -15.62
N VAL A 434 4.09 0.74 -15.47
CA VAL A 434 4.98 1.92 -15.43
C VAL A 434 4.85 2.73 -16.72
N TYR A 435 4.87 2.07 -17.89
CA TYR A 435 4.67 2.75 -19.18
C TYR A 435 3.27 3.37 -19.30
N ALA A 436 2.23 2.66 -18.85
CA ALA A 436 0.87 3.18 -18.89
C ALA A 436 0.70 4.42 -17.99
N LEU A 437 1.27 4.37 -16.77
CA LEU A 437 1.29 5.51 -15.85
C LEU A 437 2.08 6.70 -16.42
N ALA A 438 3.22 6.46 -17.05
CA ALA A 438 4.00 7.51 -17.69
C ALA A 438 3.25 8.21 -18.83
N ARG A 439 2.48 7.45 -19.64
CA ARG A 439 1.63 8.01 -20.69
C ARG A 439 0.50 8.86 -20.10
N GLU A 440 -0.12 8.41 -19.01
CA GLU A 440 -1.12 9.20 -18.28
C GLU A 440 -0.51 10.51 -17.74
N MET A 441 0.68 10.45 -17.13
CA MET A 441 1.39 11.63 -16.63
C MET A 441 1.68 12.67 -17.72
N ASN A 442 1.91 12.20 -18.94
CA ASN A 442 2.17 13.04 -20.11
C ASN A 442 0.91 13.50 -20.86
N ALA A 443 -0.28 13.05 -20.48
CA ALA A 443 -1.50 13.27 -21.27
C ALA A 443 -1.86 14.75 -21.44
N GLU A 444 -1.64 15.58 -20.41
CA GLU A 444 -1.95 17.01 -20.43
C GLU A 444 -0.75 17.87 -20.85
N ARG A 445 0.46 17.46 -20.51
CA ARG A 445 1.72 18.14 -20.86
C ARG A 445 2.87 17.16 -20.81
N GLU A 446 3.91 17.39 -21.61
CA GLU A 446 5.13 16.59 -21.55
C GLU A 446 5.88 16.86 -20.23
N LEU A 447 5.72 15.94 -19.27
CA LEU A 447 6.53 15.91 -18.05
C LEU A 447 7.79 15.08 -18.27
N ILE A 448 7.59 13.86 -18.74
CA ILE A 448 8.63 12.89 -19.06
C ILE A 448 9.00 13.08 -20.54
N PRO A 449 10.27 13.25 -20.91
CA PRO A 449 10.67 13.41 -22.31
C PRO A 449 10.17 12.27 -23.20
N THR A 450 9.60 12.58 -24.37
CA THR A 450 9.08 11.55 -25.30
C THR A 450 10.12 10.47 -25.64
N ALA A 451 11.40 10.85 -25.77
CA ALA A 451 12.50 9.93 -26.03
C ALA A 451 12.63 8.83 -24.93
N THR A 452 12.36 9.17 -23.66
CA THR A 452 12.36 8.22 -22.54
C THR A 452 11.24 7.19 -22.66
N LEU A 453 10.11 7.52 -23.29
CA LEU A 453 8.98 6.59 -23.48
C LEU A 453 9.18 5.66 -24.68
N THR A 454 9.95 6.07 -25.68
CA THR A 454 10.08 5.35 -26.95
C THR A 454 11.35 4.52 -27.07
N LYS A 455 12.37 4.80 -26.25
CA LYS A 455 13.63 4.06 -26.29
C LYS A 455 13.52 2.69 -25.59
N PRO A 456 14.24 1.67 -26.05
CA PRO A 456 14.31 0.39 -25.35
C PRO A 456 14.85 0.57 -23.91
N PRO A 457 14.30 -0.16 -22.93
CA PRO A 457 14.80 -0.10 -21.56
C PRO A 457 16.18 -0.77 -21.45
N SER A 458 17.06 -0.16 -20.66
CA SER A 458 18.46 -0.55 -20.50
C SER A 458 19.06 0.01 -19.21
N ALA A 459 19.99 -0.75 -18.61
CA ALA A 459 20.82 -0.31 -17.49
C ALA A 459 22.14 0.39 -17.91
N GLU A 460 22.49 0.37 -19.20
CA GLU A 460 23.71 0.96 -19.79
C GLU A 460 25.00 0.64 -18.99
N LEU A 461 25.19 -0.64 -18.63
CA LEU A 461 26.36 -1.13 -17.87
C LEU A 461 27.47 -1.70 -18.76
N ARG A 462 27.16 -1.95 -20.04
CA ARG A 462 28.08 -2.39 -21.10
C ARG A 462 27.61 -1.85 -22.46
N PRO A 463 28.43 -1.91 -23.53
CA PRO A 463 28.04 -1.42 -24.85
C PRO A 463 26.78 -2.10 -25.39
N ASP A 464 25.90 -1.32 -26.01
CA ASP A 464 24.68 -1.75 -26.73
C ASP A 464 23.72 -2.64 -25.92
N GLN A 465 23.76 -2.53 -24.58
CA GLN A 465 22.94 -3.35 -23.68
C GLN A 465 21.45 -3.01 -23.79
N THR A 466 20.61 -4.04 -23.78
CA THR A 466 19.16 -3.92 -23.54
C THR A 466 18.68 -4.94 -22.50
N ASP A 467 17.55 -4.67 -21.86
CA ASP A 467 16.97 -5.64 -20.90
C ASP A 467 16.60 -6.97 -21.58
N GLN A 468 16.24 -6.93 -22.87
CA GLN A 468 15.88 -8.09 -23.68
C GLN A 468 17.07 -9.03 -23.94
N ASP A 469 18.31 -8.60 -23.69
CA ASP A 469 19.49 -9.48 -23.71
C ASP A 469 19.37 -10.60 -22.66
N SER A 470 18.62 -10.36 -21.58
CA SER A 470 18.51 -11.26 -20.42
C SER A 470 17.09 -11.69 -20.10
N LEU A 471 16.09 -10.89 -20.50
CA LEU A 471 14.68 -11.10 -20.18
C LEU A 471 13.85 -11.31 -21.45
N PRO A 472 12.69 -12.01 -21.35
CA PRO A 472 11.67 -11.94 -22.38
C PRO A 472 11.13 -10.50 -22.57
N PRO A 473 10.44 -10.20 -23.68
CA PRO A 473 9.69 -8.95 -23.82
C PRO A 473 8.76 -8.73 -22.63
N TYR A 474 8.65 -7.47 -22.18
CA TYR A 474 7.90 -7.13 -20.97
C TYR A 474 6.42 -7.48 -21.06
N ASP A 475 5.79 -7.38 -22.24
CA ASP A 475 4.38 -7.76 -22.40
C ASP A 475 4.14 -9.25 -22.09
N ASP A 476 5.07 -10.13 -22.47
CA ASP A 476 4.99 -11.56 -22.18
C ASP A 476 5.40 -11.86 -20.74
N LEU A 477 6.48 -11.21 -20.27
CA LEU A 477 6.96 -11.38 -18.90
C LEU A 477 5.88 -10.97 -17.89
N ASP A 478 5.30 -9.78 -18.04
CA ASP A 478 4.32 -9.22 -17.11
C ASP A 478 3.02 -10.02 -17.11
N ARG A 479 2.59 -10.55 -18.26
CA ARG A 479 1.42 -11.44 -18.38
C ARG A 479 1.62 -12.74 -17.59
N LEU A 480 2.81 -13.35 -17.69
CA LEU A 480 3.19 -14.55 -16.93
C LEU A 480 3.33 -14.25 -15.44
N LEU A 481 3.94 -13.12 -15.08
CA LEU A 481 4.07 -12.68 -13.69
C LEU A 481 2.70 -12.42 -13.05
N GLN A 482 1.75 -11.84 -13.78
CA GLN A 482 0.39 -11.63 -13.29
C GLN A 482 -0.29 -12.97 -12.98
N GLY A 483 -0.15 -13.97 -13.85
CA GLY A 483 -0.69 -15.31 -13.59
C GLY A 483 -0.05 -16.00 -12.40
N TYR A 484 1.28 -16.02 -12.35
CA TYR A 484 2.00 -16.70 -11.28
C TYR A 484 1.88 -16.00 -9.93
N ILE A 485 2.08 -14.68 -9.87
CA ILE A 485 2.16 -13.92 -8.61
C ILE A 485 0.77 -13.60 -8.07
N VAL A 486 -0.15 -13.14 -8.93
CA VAL A 486 -1.45 -12.63 -8.47
C VAL A 486 -2.52 -13.71 -8.49
N ARG A 487 -2.53 -14.59 -9.49
CA ARG A 487 -3.53 -15.67 -9.63
C ARG A 487 -3.07 -17.02 -9.10
N HIS A 488 -1.81 -17.13 -8.66
CA HIS A 488 -1.19 -18.37 -8.17
C HIS A 488 -1.26 -19.55 -9.18
N GLU A 489 -1.22 -19.23 -10.48
CA GLU A 489 -1.26 -20.22 -11.56
C GLU A 489 0.06 -21.01 -11.63
N SER A 490 -0.03 -22.34 -11.77
CA SER A 490 1.12 -23.21 -12.06
C SER A 490 1.56 -23.10 -13.52
N VAL A 491 2.70 -23.70 -13.90
CA VAL A 491 3.10 -23.79 -15.32
C VAL A 491 2.02 -24.48 -16.16
N SER A 492 1.36 -25.51 -15.62
CA SER A 492 0.28 -26.21 -16.33
C SER A 492 -0.91 -25.28 -16.60
N ASP A 493 -1.29 -24.46 -15.63
CA ASP A 493 -2.41 -23.53 -15.76
C ASP A 493 -2.08 -22.44 -16.79
N LEU A 494 -0.87 -21.89 -16.75
CA LEU A 494 -0.38 -20.90 -17.72
C LEU A 494 -0.37 -21.46 -19.15
N VAL A 495 0.07 -22.71 -19.33
CA VAL A 495 0.06 -23.39 -20.64
C VAL A 495 -1.37 -23.64 -21.13
N GLN A 496 -2.30 -24.00 -20.24
CA GLN A 496 -3.72 -24.13 -20.59
C GLN A 496 -4.32 -22.79 -21.05
N HIS A 497 -3.82 -21.68 -20.54
CA HIS A 497 -4.18 -20.33 -20.99
C HIS A 497 -3.44 -19.86 -22.27
N GLY A 498 -2.63 -20.74 -22.89
CA GLY A 498 -2.00 -20.50 -24.18
C GLY A 498 -0.54 -20.02 -24.10
N GLU A 499 0.07 -20.00 -22.92
CA GLU A 499 1.48 -19.63 -22.78
C GLU A 499 2.42 -20.75 -23.24
N ALA A 500 3.58 -20.36 -23.79
CA ALA A 500 4.61 -21.32 -24.17
C ALA A 500 5.28 -21.92 -22.91
N ILE A 501 5.33 -23.25 -22.84
CA ILE A 501 5.85 -23.99 -21.67
C ILE A 501 7.28 -23.58 -21.29
N ASP A 502 8.18 -23.47 -22.27
CA ASP A 502 9.58 -23.12 -22.04
C ASP A 502 9.73 -21.69 -21.46
N LEU A 503 8.85 -20.78 -21.89
CA LEU A 503 8.83 -19.41 -21.42
C LEU A 503 8.29 -19.31 -19.99
N ALA A 504 7.16 -19.99 -19.71
CA ALA A 504 6.58 -20.06 -18.37
C ALA A 504 7.56 -20.67 -17.35
N GLU A 505 8.22 -21.78 -17.71
CA GLU A 505 9.25 -22.39 -16.88
C GLU A 505 10.41 -21.44 -16.61
N ARG A 506 10.90 -20.73 -17.64
CA ARG A 506 12.01 -19.77 -17.50
C ARG A 506 11.64 -18.64 -16.54
N VAL A 507 10.47 -18.04 -16.71
CA VAL A 507 10.00 -16.93 -15.84
C VAL A 507 9.84 -17.39 -14.40
N LEU A 508 9.28 -18.58 -14.15
CA LEU A 508 9.18 -19.13 -12.79
C LEU A 508 10.55 -19.39 -12.16
N LYS A 509 11.49 -19.99 -12.91
CA LYS A 509 12.86 -20.26 -12.41
C LYS A 509 13.57 -18.96 -12.02
N LEU A 510 13.50 -17.94 -12.89
CA LEU A 510 14.02 -16.60 -12.59
C LEU A 510 13.36 -16.04 -11.34
N THR A 511 12.03 -16.11 -11.29
CA THR A 511 11.24 -15.56 -10.18
C THR A 511 11.64 -16.19 -8.86
N ALA A 512 11.72 -17.51 -8.79
CA ALA A 512 12.07 -18.20 -7.56
C ALA A 512 13.52 -17.98 -7.15
N SER A 513 14.46 -17.92 -8.11
CA SER A 513 15.88 -17.64 -7.82
C SER A 513 16.11 -16.24 -7.25
N ALA A 514 15.20 -15.31 -7.50
CA ALA A 514 15.29 -13.92 -7.08
C ALA A 514 14.72 -13.65 -5.66
N GLU A 515 14.19 -14.68 -4.97
CA GLU A 515 13.57 -14.49 -3.65
C GLU A 515 14.54 -13.87 -2.63
N TYR A 516 15.80 -14.27 -2.62
CA TYR A 516 16.82 -13.71 -1.71
C TYR A 516 17.09 -12.21 -1.93
N LYS A 517 16.89 -11.71 -3.16
CA LYS A 517 17.02 -10.28 -3.44
C LYS A 517 15.83 -9.53 -2.88
N ARG A 518 14.61 -10.03 -3.09
CA ARG A 518 13.37 -9.39 -2.61
C ARG A 518 13.29 -9.29 -1.09
N TRP A 519 13.85 -10.25 -0.36
CA TRP A 519 13.96 -10.17 1.10
C TRP A 519 14.83 -8.99 1.59
N GLN A 520 15.64 -8.41 0.71
CA GLN A 520 16.51 -7.27 0.99
C GLN A 520 16.07 -6.00 0.24
N ALA A 521 14.94 -6.04 -0.45
CA ALA A 521 14.36 -4.85 -1.05
C ALA A 521 13.92 -3.89 0.06
N PRO A 522 13.98 -2.56 -0.17
CA PRO A 522 13.33 -1.61 0.73
C PRO A 522 11.81 -1.89 0.79
N PRO A 523 11.09 -1.36 1.78
CA PRO A 523 9.63 -1.37 1.77
C PRO A 523 9.09 -0.90 0.43
N VAL A 524 8.15 -1.64 -0.14
CA VAL A 524 7.49 -1.34 -1.41
C VAL A 524 6.09 -0.82 -1.12
N LEU A 525 5.70 0.28 -1.76
CA LEU A 525 4.31 0.76 -1.67
C LEU A 525 3.38 -0.23 -2.36
N LYS A 526 2.45 -0.83 -1.60
CA LYS A 526 1.46 -1.79 -2.11
C LYS A 526 0.34 -1.04 -2.81
N VAL A 527 0.11 -1.40 -4.07
CA VAL A 527 -0.99 -0.87 -4.90
C VAL A 527 -1.68 -1.96 -5.72
N SER A 528 -1.24 -3.21 -5.59
CA SER A 528 -1.84 -4.38 -6.22
C SER A 528 -2.38 -5.37 -5.19
N PRO A 529 -3.23 -6.34 -5.59
CA PRO A 529 -3.75 -7.36 -4.69
C PRO A 529 -2.67 -8.19 -3.99
N VAL A 530 -1.51 -8.41 -4.61
CA VAL A 530 -0.39 -9.18 -4.03
C VAL A 530 0.91 -8.41 -4.22
N SER A 531 1.44 -7.83 -3.13
CA SER A 531 2.71 -7.09 -3.14
C SER A 531 3.86 -7.92 -2.56
N PHE A 532 5.07 -7.67 -3.04
CA PHE A 532 6.28 -8.18 -2.38
C PHE A 532 6.44 -7.58 -0.97
N GLY A 533 7.07 -8.34 -0.08
CA GLY A 533 7.16 -8.01 1.35
C GLY A 533 6.02 -8.64 2.14
N ILE A 534 5.29 -7.83 2.91
CA ILE A 534 4.29 -8.33 3.86
C ILE A 534 3.17 -9.16 3.21
N GLY A 535 2.78 -8.82 1.97
CA GLY A 535 1.68 -9.45 1.23
C GLY A 535 2.03 -10.77 0.55
N ARG A 536 3.32 -11.12 0.44
CA ARG A 536 3.77 -12.36 -0.19
C ARG A 536 5.04 -12.89 0.48
N ARG A 537 4.91 -14.00 1.19
CA ARG A 537 5.99 -14.61 1.99
C ARG A 537 6.34 -15.98 1.43
N LEU A 538 7.47 -16.07 0.72
CA LEU A 538 8.00 -17.36 0.26
C LEU A 538 9.32 -17.71 0.95
N PRO A 539 9.60 -19.02 1.13
CA PRO A 539 10.87 -19.47 1.66
C PRO A 539 12.01 -19.23 0.66
N LEU A 540 13.17 -18.81 1.19
CA LEU A 540 14.41 -18.63 0.44
C LEU A 540 14.99 -19.95 -0.08
N VAL A 541 14.84 -21.03 0.71
CA VAL A 541 15.39 -22.35 0.42
C VAL A 541 14.22 -23.29 0.13
N ARG A 542 13.98 -23.57 -1.14
CA ARG A 542 12.90 -24.46 -1.59
C ARG A 542 13.19 -25.11 -2.94
N SER A 543 12.53 -26.23 -3.21
CA SER A 543 12.40 -26.80 -4.55
C SER A 543 11.20 -26.19 -5.28
N LEU A 544 11.24 -26.17 -6.61
CA LEU A 544 10.19 -25.58 -7.47
C LEU A 544 9.18 -26.65 -7.90
N PHE A 545 8.23 -26.97 -7.02
CA PHE A 545 7.16 -27.92 -7.34
C PHE A 545 6.23 -27.39 -8.44
N GLU A 546 6.17 -26.07 -8.64
CA GLU A 546 5.29 -25.43 -9.62
C GLU A 546 5.69 -25.69 -11.07
N LEU A 547 6.91 -26.21 -11.29
CA LEU A 547 7.39 -26.65 -12.59
C LEU A 547 6.89 -28.05 -12.96
N ASP A 548 6.36 -28.82 -12.00
CA ASP A 548 6.18 -30.27 -12.15
C ASP A 548 4.89 -30.67 -12.88
N HIS A 549 4.93 -30.52 -14.20
CA HIS A 549 4.13 -31.34 -15.13
C HIS A 549 4.78 -32.72 -15.38
N ARG A 550 5.92 -33.03 -14.72
CA ARG A 550 6.75 -34.22 -14.98
C ARG A 550 6.93 -35.17 -13.78
N VAL A 551 6.32 -34.91 -12.63
CA VAL A 551 6.45 -35.82 -11.47
C VAL A 551 5.62 -37.08 -11.70
N ALA A 552 6.29 -38.09 -12.25
CA ALA A 552 5.86 -39.47 -12.12
C ALA A 552 6.27 -39.96 -10.73
N PHE A 553 5.32 -40.00 -9.79
CA PHE A 553 5.51 -40.76 -8.56
C PHE A 553 5.70 -42.22 -8.95
N ARG A 554 6.94 -42.74 -8.84
CA ARG A 554 7.17 -44.17 -9.00
C ARG A 554 6.44 -44.86 -7.85
N PRO A 555 5.49 -45.78 -8.10
CA PRO A 555 4.94 -46.59 -7.03
C PRO A 555 6.11 -47.34 -6.40
N GLY A 556 6.29 -47.18 -5.08
CA GLY A 556 7.32 -47.88 -4.34
C GLY A 556 7.19 -49.38 -4.62
N ARG A 557 8.33 -50.05 -4.87
CA ARG A 557 8.34 -51.52 -4.84
C ARG A 557 7.93 -51.94 -3.43
N ALA A 558 6.78 -52.62 -3.35
CA ALA A 558 6.25 -53.21 -2.13
C ALA A 558 7.24 -54.20 -1.50
#